data_AF-A0A6B3GSQ3-F1
#
_entry.id   AF-A0A6B3GSQ3-F1
#
_cell.length_a   1.000
_cell.length_b   1.000
_cell.length_c   1.000
_cell.angle_alpha   90.00
_cell.angle_beta   90.00
_cell.angle_gamma   90.00
#
_symmetry.space_group_name_H-M   'P 1'
#
loop_
_entity.id
_entity.type
_entity.pdbx_description
1 polymer ?
#
loop_
_entity_poly.entity_id
_entity_poly.type
_entity_poly.pdbx_seq_one_letter_code
_entity_poly.pdbx_strand_id
1 'polypeptide(L)' 'AEGVELSEIPTPLQAAGKDASYVGRIRVDETVDNGLALFVSNDNLRKGAALNAVQIAELVAAELKG' A
#
# COMPACT_ATOMS: atom_id res chain seq x y z
N ALA A 1 -5.92 -6.76 3.38
CA ALA A 1 -5.36 -6.23 4.64
C ALA A 1 -5.87 -4.81 4.82
N GLU A 2 -5.85 -4.27 6.03
CA GLU A 2 -6.19 -2.86 6.23
C GLU A 2 -5.25 -1.96 5.41
N GLY A 3 -5.80 -0.94 4.75
CA GLY A 3 -5.04 -0.04 3.87
C GLY A 3 -4.64 -0.61 2.50
N VAL A 4 -5.13 -1.81 2.12
CA VAL A 4 -4.87 -2.44 0.82
C VAL A 4 -6.19 -2.77 0.11
N GLU A 5 -6.30 -2.37 -1.15
CA GLU A 5 -7.43 -2.68 -2.01
C GLU A 5 -6.98 -3.45 -3.26
N LEU A 6 -7.72 -4.50 -3.62
CA LEU A 6 -7.48 -5.26 -4.85
C LEU A 6 -8.07 -4.47 -6.04
N SER A 7 -7.26 -4.24 -7.07
CA SER A 7 -7.68 -3.64 -8.33
C SER A 7 -7.08 -4.44 -9.48
N GLU A 8 -7.89 -4.83 -10.47
CA GLU A 8 -7.39 -5.60 -11.63
C GLU A 8 -6.28 -4.83 -12.37
N ILE A 9 -6.44 -3.50 -12.51
CA ILE A 9 -5.50 -2.62 -13.18
C ILE A 9 -5.28 -1.38 -12.29
N PRO A 10 -4.36 -1.45 -11.31
CA PRO A 10 -4.05 -0.30 -10.46
C PRO A 10 -3.49 0.85 -11.30
N THR A 11 -3.98 2.07 -11.07
CA THR A 11 -3.48 3.27 -11.77
C THR A 11 -3.19 4.41 -10.78
N PRO A 12 -2.23 5.30 -11.09
CA PRO A 12 -1.97 6.48 -10.26
C PRO A 12 -3.18 7.41 -10.13
N LEU A 13 -3.99 7.51 -11.19
CA LEU A 13 -5.21 8.33 -11.17
C LEU A 13 -6.24 7.79 -10.17
N GLN A 14 -6.40 6.47 -10.08
CA GLN A 14 -7.24 5.84 -9.06
C GLN A 14 -6.69 6.08 -7.65
N ALA A 15 -5.36 6.05 -7.50
CA ALA A 15 -4.69 6.17 -6.23
C ALA A 15 -4.65 7.60 -5.65
N ALA A 16 -4.61 8.61 -6.50
CA ALA A 16 -4.47 10.01 -6.09
C ALA A 16 -5.57 10.45 -5.11
N GLY A 17 -5.17 11.05 -4.00
CA GLY A 17 -6.05 11.51 -2.93
C GLY A 17 -6.64 10.39 -2.06
N LYS A 18 -6.27 9.11 -2.30
CA LYS A 18 -6.75 7.96 -1.52
C LYS A 18 -5.68 7.48 -0.54
N ASP A 19 -6.15 6.84 0.52
CA ASP A 19 -5.29 6.29 1.58
C ASP A 19 -4.87 4.85 1.30
N ALA A 20 -5.60 4.15 0.42
CA ALA A 20 -5.35 2.76 0.07
C ALA A 20 -4.14 2.60 -0.87
N SER A 21 -3.41 1.50 -0.70
CA SER A 21 -2.52 0.98 -1.72
C SER A 21 -3.28 -0.01 -2.61
N TYR A 22 -3.35 0.27 -3.90
CA TYR A 22 -3.99 -0.59 -4.88
C TYR A 22 -3.01 -1.61 -5.40
N VAL A 23 -3.34 -2.89 -5.27
CA VAL A 23 -2.52 -4.01 -5.76
C VAL A 23 -3.28 -4.81 -6.82
N GLY A 24 -2.57 -5.23 -7.85
CA GLY A 24 -3.16 -5.94 -8.97
C GLY A 24 -2.14 -6.65 -9.83
N ARG A 25 -2.60 -7.23 -10.94
CA ARG A 25 -1.74 -7.93 -11.91
C ARG A 25 -0.86 -9.02 -11.27
N ILE A 26 -1.37 -9.61 -10.18
CA ILE A 26 -0.70 -10.66 -9.41
C ILE A 26 -0.63 -11.91 -10.29
N ARG A 27 0.58 -12.44 -10.47
CA ARG A 27 0.85 -13.66 -11.24
C ARG A 27 2.12 -14.32 -10.73
N VAL A 28 2.29 -15.61 -11.04
CA VAL A 28 3.54 -16.32 -10.81
C VAL A 28 4.64 -15.69 -11.68
N ASP A 29 5.80 -15.46 -11.09
CA ASP A 29 7.01 -15.10 -11.83
C ASP A 29 7.70 -16.40 -12.29
N GLU A 30 7.87 -16.55 -13.60
CA GLU A 30 8.42 -17.75 -14.22
C GLU A 30 9.96 -17.84 -14.09
N THR A 31 10.62 -16.80 -13.58
CA THR A 31 12.09 -16.72 -13.50
C THR A 31 12.69 -17.25 -12.20
N VAL A 32 11.87 -17.47 -11.16
CA VAL A 32 12.33 -17.93 -9.84
C VAL A 32 11.29 -18.81 -9.14
N ASP A 33 11.76 -19.86 -8.46
CA ASP A 33 10.89 -20.72 -7.66
C ASP A 33 10.13 -19.92 -6.59
N ASN A 34 8.81 -20.12 -6.53
CA ASN A 34 7.88 -19.37 -5.67
C ASN A 34 7.85 -17.85 -5.92
N GLY A 35 8.24 -17.41 -7.12
CA GLY A 35 8.20 -15.99 -7.51
C GLY A 35 6.78 -15.46 -7.75
N LEU A 36 6.57 -14.18 -7.41
CA LEU A 36 5.35 -13.45 -7.72
C LEU A 36 5.69 -12.11 -8.36
N ALA A 37 5.02 -11.80 -9.46
CA ALA A 37 5.03 -10.48 -10.06
C ALA A 37 3.68 -9.79 -9.80
N LEU A 38 3.72 -8.54 -9.36
CA LEU A 38 2.53 -7.73 -9.07
C LEU A 38 2.77 -6.28 -9.50
N PHE A 39 1.69 -5.51 -9.58
CA PHE A 39 1.72 -4.08 -9.82
C PHE A 39 1.01 -3.34 -8.70
N VAL A 40 1.58 -2.21 -8.27
CA VAL A 40 1.06 -1.43 -7.14
C VAL A 40 0.99 0.04 -7.51
N SER A 41 -0.07 0.71 -7.10
CA SER A 41 -0.19 2.17 -7.17
C SER A 41 -0.81 2.72 -5.89
N ASN A 42 -0.23 3.79 -5.35
CA ASN A 42 -0.72 4.51 -4.18
C ASN A 42 -0.40 6.01 -4.32
N ASP A 43 -1.08 6.86 -3.55
CA ASP A 43 -0.71 8.28 -3.44
C ASP A 43 0.60 8.42 -2.66
N ASN A 44 1.60 9.07 -3.28
CA ASN A 44 2.94 9.22 -2.72
C ASN A 44 3.03 10.32 -1.65
N LEU A 45 2.19 11.34 -1.69
CA LEU A 45 2.17 12.42 -0.70
C LEU A 45 1.33 12.02 0.53
N ARG A 46 0.27 11.23 0.34
CA ARG A 46 -0.57 10.70 1.41
C ARG A 46 0.02 9.42 1.99
N LYS A 47 -0.40 8.24 1.48
CA LYS A 47 0.03 6.94 2.03
C LYS A 47 1.55 6.79 1.96
N GLY A 48 2.20 7.30 0.92
CA GLY A 48 3.67 7.26 0.78
C GLY A 48 4.45 8.16 1.73
N ALA A 49 3.81 9.13 2.40
CA ALA A 49 4.49 10.08 3.29
C ALA A 49 3.63 10.48 4.50
N ALA A 50 2.70 11.43 4.32
CA ALA A 50 2.01 12.08 5.44
C ALA A 50 1.19 11.11 6.30
N LEU A 51 0.39 10.23 5.67
CA LEU A 51 -0.46 9.30 6.40
C LEU A 51 0.36 8.23 7.13
N ASN A 52 1.42 7.71 6.51
CA ASN A 52 2.31 6.77 7.19
C ASN A 52 2.98 7.40 8.42
N ALA A 53 3.40 8.67 8.34
CA ALA A 53 3.99 9.37 9.48
C ALA A 53 2.99 9.51 10.64
N VAL A 54 1.74 9.87 10.35
CA VAL A 54 0.67 9.96 11.36
C VAL A 54 0.38 8.59 11.98
N GLN A 55 0.22 7.54 11.17
CA GLN A 55 -0.04 6.18 11.65
C GLN A 55 1.07 5.66 12.57
N ILE A 56 2.34 5.94 12.25
CA ILE A 56 3.46 5.61 13.14
C ILE A 56 3.36 6.39 14.44
N ALA A 57 3.07 7.70 14.39
CA ALA A 57 2.94 8.52 15.60
C ALA A 57 1.78 8.05 16.49
N GLU A 58 0.67 7.60 15.91
CA GLU A 58 -0.47 7.02 16.65
C GLU A 58 -0.06 5.74 17.39
N LEU A 59 0.69 4.85 16.75
CA LEU A 59 1.21 3.63 17.37
C LEU A 59 2.17 3.95 18.52
N VAL A 60 3.11 4.87 18.32
CA VAL A 60 4.06 5.32 19.37
C VAL A 60 3.31 5.96 20.54
N ALA A 61 2.32 6.80 20.27
CA ALA A 61 1.52 7.43 21.32
C ALA A 61 0.66 6.42 22.09
N ALA A 62 0.22 5.33 21.46
CA ALA A 62 -0.47 4.23 22.13
C ALA A 62 0.48 3.44 23.03
N GLU A 63 1.71 3.16 22.57
CA GLU A 63 2.74 2.47 23.35
C GLU A 63 3.14 3.26 24.60
N LEU A 64 3.35 4.58 24.49
CA LEU A 64 3.72 5.44 25.61
C LEU A 64 2.61 5.64 26.66
N LYS A 65 1.37 5.26 26.34
CA LYS A 65 0.22 5.35 27.26
C LYS A 65 0.00 4.06 28.06
N GLY A 66 0.67 2.95 27.69
CA GLY A 66 0.69 1.70 28.44
C GLY A 66 1.79 1.68 29.49
#